data_AF-A0A925SY15-F1
#
_entry.id   AF-A0A925SY15-F1
#
_cell.length_a   1.000
_cell.length_b   1.000
_cell.length_c   1.000
_cell.angle_alpha   90.00
_cell.angle_beta   90.00
_cell.angle_gamma   90.00
#
_symmetry.space_group_name_H-M   'P 1'
#
loop_
_entity.id
_entity.type
_entity.pdbx_description
1 polymer ?
#
loop_
_entity_poly.entity_id
_entity_poly.type
_entity_poly.pdbx_seq_one_letter_code
_entity_poly.pdbx_strand_id
1 'polypeptide(L)' 'IYTICANLAGVPALSIPCGFVRDLPVGLQICGPHFAEAKLLNVAHAYQKETDWHRRIPAAYQSEKLP' A
#
# COMPACT_ATOMS: atom_id res chain seq x y z
N ILE A 1 -9.88 13.96 -0.29
CA ILE A 1 -10.75 12.77 -0.20
C ILE A 1 -10.50 11.94 -1.46
N TYR A 2 -9.65 10.90 -1.39
CA TYR A 2 -9.16 10.20 -2.60
C TYR A 2 -9.65 8.74 -2.71
N THR A 3 -10.21 8.19 -1.65
CA THR A 3 -10.70 6.79 -1.62
C THR A 3 -12.18 6.66 -1.99
N ILE A 4 -12.97 7.73 -1.85
CA ILE A 4 -14.42 7.69 -2.07
C ILE A 4 -14.81 7.39 -3.52
N CYS A 5 -13.99 7.83 -4.48
CA CYS A 5 -14.26 7.66 -5.91
C CYS A 5 -14.28 6.17 -6.30
N ALA A 6 -13.42 5.35 -5.68
CA ALA A 6 -13.39 3.91 -5.93
C ALA A 6 -14.69 3.23 -5.47
N ASN A 7 -15.17 3.62 -4.28
CA ASN A 7 -16.42 3.08 -3.71
C ASN A 7 -17.63 3.45 -4.56
N LEU A 8 -17.70 4.71 -5.00
CA LEU A 8 -18.82 5.19 -5.82
C LEU A 8 -18.82 4.58 -7.22
N ALA A 9 -17.63 4.40 -7.80
CA ALA A 9 -17.48 3.83 -9.13
C ALA A 9 -17.51 2.29 -9.14
N GLY A 10 -17.46 1.63 -7.98
CA GLY A 10 -17.44 0.17 -7.88
C GLY A 10 -16.18 -0.48 -8.50
N VAL A 11 -15.07 0.26 -8.55
CA VAL A 11 -13.83 -0.17 -9.17
C VAL A 11 -12.82 -0.64 -8.13
N PRO A 12 -11.95 -1.62 -8.45
CA PRO A 12 -10.95 -2.09 -7.52
C PRO A 12 -9.91 -1.00 -7.25
N ALA A 13 -9.54 -0.85 -5.98
CA ALA A 13 -8.50 0.05 -5.53
C ALA A 13 -7.64 -0.59 -4.44
N LEU A 14 -6.36 -0.22 -4.40
CA LEU A 14 -5.36 -0.78 -3.49
C LEU A 14 -4.46 0.33 -2.96
N SER A 15 -4.20 0.31 -1.64
CA SER A 15 -3.24 1.20 -1.00
C SER A 15 -1.98 0.42 -0.61
N ILE A 16 -0.80 0.93 -0.99
CA ILE A 16 0.51 0.35 -0.65
C ILE A 16 1.41 1.38 0.03
N PRO A 17 2.32 0.99 0.95
CA PRO A 17 3.25 1.93 1.56
C PRO A 17 4.25 2.43 0.51
N CYS A 18 4.42 3.75 0.39
CA CYS A 18 5.30 4.35 -0.62
C CYS A 18 6.42 5.23 -0.04
N GLY A 19 6.50 5.38 1.28
CA GLY A 19 7.57 6.14 1.91
C GLY A 19 7.18 6.69 3.28
N PHE A 20 8.00 7.64 3.74
CA PHE A 20 7.80 8.35 5.00
C PHE A 20 8.05 9.84 4.79
N VAL A 21 7.23 10.68 5.41
CA VAL A 21 7.43 12.13 5.47
C VAL A 21 7.34 12.54 6.93
N ARG A 22 8.41 13.14 7.47
CA ARG A 22 8.52 13.51 8.89
C ARG A 22 8.20 12.32 9.82
N ASP A 23 8.80 11.17 9.50
CA ASP A 23 8.62 9.89 10.21
C ASP A 23 7.21 9.30 10.21
N LEU A 24 6.26 9.91 9.47
CA LEU A 24 4.92 9.37 9.29
C LEU A 24 4.83 8.54 8.00
N PRO A 25 4.22 7.34 8.03
CA PRO A 25 4.08 6.51 6.85
C PRO A 25 3.14 7.16 5.82
N VAL A 26 3.53 7.09 4.55
CA VAL A 26 2.73 7.57 3.42
C VAL A 26 2.28 6.37 2.58
N GLY A 27 0.99 6.37 2.22
CA GLY A 27 0.38 5.39 1.32
C GLY A 27 0.18 5.94 -0.09
N LEU A 28 0.33 5.07 -1.08
CA LEU A 28 -0.02 5.29 -2.48
C LEU A 28 -1.29 4.49 -2.81
N GLN A 29 -2.32 5.19 -3.27
CA GLN A 29 -3.57 4.58 -3.75
C GLN A 29 -3.51 4.36 -5.26
N ILE A 30 -3.79 3.13 -5.68
CA ILE A 30 -3.83 2.71 -7.09
C ILE A 30 -5.24 2.22 -7.38
N CYS A 31 -5.90 2.76 -8.41
CA CYS A 31 -7.22 2.34 -8.85
C CYS A 31 -7.12 1.67 -10.23
N GLY A 32 -7.90 0.62 -10.45
CA GLY A 32 -7.96 -0.11 -11.72
C GLY A 32 -9.35 -0.06 -12.36
N PRO A 33 -9.49 -0.54 -13.61
CA PRO A 33 -10.80 -0.83 -14.17
C PRO A 33 -11.44 -2.04 -13.46
N HIS A 34 -12.74 -2.26 -13.66
CA HIS A 34 -13.45 -3.41 -13.10
C HIS A 34 -12.76 -4.74 -13.42
N PHE A 35 -12.76 -5.65 -12.44
CA PHE A 35 -12.20 -7.02 -12.55
C PHE A 35 -10.69 -7.07 -12.84
N ALA A 36 -9.94 -6.00 -12.54
CA ALA A 36 -8.50 -5.91 -12.75
C ALA A 36 -7.67 -6.11 -11.47
N GLU A 37 -8.19 -6.79 -10.45
CA GLU A 37 -7.54 -7.02 -9.16
C GLU A 37 -6.19 -7.73 -9.34
N ALA A 38 -6.11 -8.74 -10.20
CA ALA A 38 -4.87 -9.45 -10.50
C ALA A 38 -3.78 -8.51 -11.05
N LYS A 39 -4.17 -7.55 -11.90
CA LYS A 39 -3.25 -6.54 -12.43
C LYS A 39 -2.82 -5.55 -11.35
N LEU A 40 -3.75 -5.10 -10.51
CA LEU A 40 -3.46 -4.20 -9.39
C LEU A 40 -2.48 -4.83 -8.40
N LEU A 41 -2.72 -6.09 -8.03
CA LEU A 41 -1.83 -6.86 -7.16
C LEU A 41 -0.45 -7.06 -7.80
N ASN A 42 -0.38 -7.34 -9.10
CA ASN A 42 0.90 -7.45 -9.80
C ASN A 42 1.69 -6.14 -9.78
N VAL A 43 1.04 -5.00 -10.02
CA VAL A 43 1.68 -3.67 -9.94
C VAL A 43 2.20 -3.41 -8.53
N ALA A 44 1.40 -3.68 -7.50
CA ALA A 44 1.83 -3.54 -6.11
C ALA A 44 3.00 -4.47 -5.76
N HIS A 45 2.96 -5.71 -6.23
CA HIS A 45 4.03 -6.68 -6.00
C HIS A 45 5.33 -6.26 -6.69
N ALA A 46 5.27 -5.78 -7.94
CA ALA A 46 6.42 -5.23 -8.64
C ALA A 46 7.00 -4.03 -7.89
N TYR A 47 6.15 -3.11 -7.40
CA TYR A 47 6.60 -1.98 -6.59
C TYR A 47 7.27 -2.41 -5.28
N GLN A 48 6.78 -3.46 -4.63
CA GLN A 48 7.38 -4.01 -3.40
C GLN A 48 8.71 -4.74 -3.65
N LYS A 49 8.98 -5.25 -4.87
CA LYS A 49 10.29 -5.81 -5.18
C LYS A 49 11.37 -4.75 -5.26
N GLU A 50 11.01 -3.57 -5.73
CA GLU A 50 11.92 -2.42 -5.87
C GLU A 50 11.99 -1.56 -4.60
N THR A 51 11.15 -1.82 -3.59
CA THR A 51 11.07 -0.99 -2.38
C THR A 51 10.83 -1.78 -1.10
N ASP A 52 11.53 -1.40 -0.03
CA ASP A 52 11.42 -2.08 1.28
C ASP A 52 10.47 -1.39 2.26
N TRP A 53 9.62 -0.45 1.81
CA TRP A 53 8.70 0.28 2.69
C TRP A 53 7.78 -0.65 3.46
N HIS A 54 7.35 -1.74 2.82
CA HIS A 54 6.48 -2.78 3.39
C HIS A 54 7.14 -3.61 4.50
N ARG A 55 8.47 -3.53 4.68
CA ARG A 55 9.23 -4.25 5.71
C ARG A 55 9.50 -3.41 6.97
N ARG A 56 9.20 -2.10 6.94
CA ARG A 56 9.45 -1.22 8.07
C ARG A 56 8.38 -1.41 9.15
N ILE A 57 8.85 -1.60 10.39
CA ILE A 57 8.01 -1.80 11.56
C ILE A 57 8.15 -0.57 12.46
N PRO A 58 7.05 0.05 12.93
CA PRO A 58 7.13 1.18 13.85
C PRO A 58 7.89 0.81 15.13
N ALA A 59 8.67 1.74 15.68
CA ALA A 59 9.51 1.51 16.86
C ALA A 59 8.74 0.94 18.06
N ALA A 60 7.47 1.33 18.22
CA ALA A 60 6.58 0.82 19.26
C ALA A 60 6.38 -0.71 19.25
N TYR A 61 6.65 -1.39 18.13
CA TYR A 61 6.41 -2.83 17.96
C TYR A 61 7.69 -3.63 17.69
N GLN A 62 8.89 -3.04 17.84
CA GLN A 62 10.14 -3.74 17.56
C GLN A 62 10.56 -4.74 18.66
N SER A 63 9.96 -4.70 19.86
CA SER A 63 10.33 -5.52 21.03
C SER A 63 9.75 -6.94 21.07
N GLU A 64 8.86 -7.31 20.14
CA GLU A 64 8.26 -8.66 20.10
C GLU A 64 9.04 -9.66 19.24
N LYS A 65 10.17 -9.27 18.63
CA LYS A 65 11.14 -10.23 18.10
C LYS A 65 11.99 -10.78 19.25
N LEU A 66 11.40 -11.66 20.07
CA LEU A 66 12.15 -12.61 20.91
C LEU A 66 12.93 -13.58 19.99
N PRO A 67 14.09 -14.09 20.43
CA PRO A 67 15.02 -14.88 19.60
C PRO A 67 14.43 -16.20 19.10
#